data_AF-A0A845YZK9-F1
#
_entry.id   AF-A0A845YZK9-F1
#
_cell.length_a   1.000
_cell.length_b   1.000
_cell.length_c   1.000
_cell.angle_alpha   90.00
_cell.angle_beta   90.00
_cell.angle_gamma   90.00
#
_symmetry.space_group_name_H-M   'P 1'
#
loop_
_entity.id
_entity.type
_entity.pdbx_description
1 polymer ?
#
loop_
_entity_poly.entity_id
_entity_poly.type
_entity_poly.pdbx_seq_one_letter_code
_entity_poly.pdbx_strand_id
1 'polypeptide(L)'
;MKKFNIQSAYADSIATEARTCLNQLKTAKKNLISKLELQIQAKTTATKKLIIKLEKTLFLATKKGFPHIQARNKFHNQLLGLKSKIQKIASLKRKLKKLKNTERLHICFGSSKLFNAQHNLSENGYKTLDEWSDYWRKKRSGRLFCVGKSQPGGGTMMKVFPLQEDGLYQLQVQLPRPLQDKYGQKIQLEFSVSNRNGRLISTDLDYAINNLKPITISIFRREHKQDNWYIHLSTYVAEIPVFHTRKNCCLGIDFNADSISVTYVKWDGNIEYLEEIAYKWKNQTTGQRQTSMRNIVCQVVFLAEFFECAIAIESLDFTKKKSIARSEEGKVYNEMLVLLSTGMFREAILSRSRRFGVELIKVNPAFTSVIGMINYMGKYGLNSGTAAALVIGRRALKLSEKIPQCLLRLEDVNKHDWSHWRRVASFIKLHRILWTQLFQWRKTLEGIRSP
;
A
#
# COMPACT_ATOMS: atom_id res chain seq x y z
N MET A 1 -13.13 -41.01 2.10
CA MET A 1 -12.60 -41.17 0.73
C MET A 1 -13.39 -42.19 -0.08
N LYS A 2 -13.54 -43.45 0.39
CA LYS A 2 -14.37 -44.48 -0.29
C LYS A 2 -15.83 -44.04 -0.55
N LYS A 3 -16.50 -43.44 0.45
CA LYS A 3 -17.89 -42.96 0.36
C LYS A 3 -18.17 -41.96 -0.79
N PHE A 4 -17.18 -41.18 -1.20
CA PHE A 4 -17.34 -40.13 -2.21
C PHE A 4 -16.55 -40.42 -3.50
N ASN A 5 -15.89 -41.58 -3.57
CA ASN A 5 -14.97 -41.94 -4.66
C ASN A 5 -13.89 -40.87 -4.95
N ILE A 6 -13.36 -40.22 -3.91
CA ILE A 6 -12.35 -39.15 -4.03
C ILE A 6 -10.97 -39.70 -3.63
N GLN A 7 -9.95 -39.42 -4.45
CA GLN A 7 -8.55 -39.74 -4.16
C GLN A 7 -8.00 -38.90 -2.99
N SER A 8 -7.01 -39.41 -2.26
CA SER A 8 -6.38 -38.70 -1.13
C SER A 8 -5.82 -37.33 -1.50
N ALA A 9 -5.18 -37.21 -2.66
CA ALA A 9 -4.66 -35.94 -3.17
C ALA A 9 -5.73 -34.85 -3.29
N TYR A 10 -6.95 -35.23 -3.68
CA TYR A 10 -8.10 -34.33 -3.76
C TYR A 10 -8.70 -34.04 -2.39
N ALA A 11 -8.84 -35.05 -1.54
CA ALA A 11 -9.37 -34.88 -0.18
C ALA A 11 -8.54 -33.88 0.63
N ASP A 12 -7.22 -34.00 0.58
CA ASP A 12 -6.28 -33.09 1.25
C ASP A 12 -6.46 -31.64 0.77
N SER A 13 -6.52 -31.43 -0.55
CA SER A 13 -6.63 -30.09 -1.12
C SER A 13 -7.98 -29.44 -0.79
N ILE A 14 -9.08 -30.20 -0.92
CA ILE A 14 -10.43 -29.73 -0.56
C ILE A 14 -10.50 -29.36 0.92
N ALA A 15 -9.97 -30.22 1.80
CA ALA A 15 -9.93 -29.94 3.23
C ALA A 15 -9.11 -28.68 3.55
N THR A 16 -7.98 -28.50 2.87
CA THR A 16 -7.11 -27.33 3.05
C THR A 16 -7.79 -26.05 2.55
N GLU A 17 -8.45 -26.10 1.40
CA GLU A 17 -9.23 -24.97 0.87
C GLU A 17 -10.39 -24.60 1.81
N ALA A 18 -11.13 -25.59 2.31
CA ALA A 18 -12.23 -25.38 3.25
C ALA A 18 -11.73 -24.74 4.57
N ARG A 19 -10.63 -25.24 5.14
CA ARG A 19 -10.00 -24.65 6.33
C ARG A 19 -9.53 -23.22 6.06
N THR A 20 -8.91 -22.98 4.90
CA THR A 20 -8.45 -21.66 4.48
C THR A 20 -9.62 -20.69 4.37
N CYS A 21 -10.73 -21.11 3.75
CA CYS A 21 -11.94 -20.31 3.64
C CYS A 21 -12.51 -19.96 5.02
N LEU A 22 -12.60 -20.93 5.94
CA LEU A 22 -13.05 -20.69 7.31
C LEU A 22 -12.16 -19.68 8.04
N ASN A 23 -10.84 -19.81 7.92
CA ASN A 23 -9.89 -18.88 8.53
C ASN A 23 -10.00 -17.47 7.94
N GLN A 24 -10.21 -17.35 6.63
CA GLN A 24 -10.48 -16.09 5.97
C GLN A 24 -11.76 -15.43 6.49
N LEU A 25 -12.84 -16.19 6.68
CA LEU A 25 -14.10 -15.67 7.23
C LEU A 25 -13.94 -15.19 8.68
N LYS A 26 -13.22 -15.95 9.53
CA LYS A 26 -12.89 -15.54 10.90
C LYS A 26 -12.08 -14.23 10.92
N THR A 27 -11.06 -14.15 10.07
CA THR A 27 -10.19 -12.96 9.94
C THR A 27 -10.99 -11.75 9.42
N ALA A 28 -11.84 -11.94 8.42
CA ALA A 28 -12.71 -10.90 7.88
C ALA A 28 -13.67 -10.36 8.95
N LYS A 29 -14.26 -11.24 9.78
CA LYS A 29 -15.09 -10.84 10.92
C LYS A 29 -14.30 -9.99 11.92
N LYS A 30 -13.09 -10.44 12.32
CA LYS A 30 -12.20 -9.69 13.23
C LYS A 30 -11.86 -8.30 12.69
N ASN A 31 -11.49 -8.22 11.41
CA ASN A 31 -11.16 -6.96 10.73
C ASN A 31 -12.38 -6.03 10.66
N LEU A 32 -13.57 -6.57 10.40
CA LEU A 32 -14.81 -5.79 10.37
C LEU A 32 -15.17 -5.23 11.76
N ILE A 33 -15.00 -6.03 12.82
CA ILE A 33 -15.18 -5.60 14.21
C ILE A 33 -14.24 -4.43 14.52
N SER A 34 -12.94 -4.60 14.28
CA SER A 34 -11.94 -3.56 14.54
C SER A 34 -12.23 -2.27 13.74
N LYS A 35 -12.60 -2.41 12.46
CA LYS A 35 -12.99 -1.27 11.60
C LYS A 35 -14.21 -0.53 12.17
N LEU A 36 -15.23 -1.24 12.63
CA LEU A 36 -16.43 -0.65 13.22
C LEU A 36 -16.11 0.06 14.55
N GLU A 37 -15.27 -0.54 15.40
CA GLU A 37 -14.83 0.07 16.66
C GLU A 37 -14.09 1.39 16.41
N LEU A 38 -13.11 1.40 15.52
CA LEU A 38 -12.38 2.62 15.13
C LEU A 38 -13.33 3.67 14.52
N GLN A 39 -14.29 3.24 13.70
CA GLN A 39 -15.27 4.14 13.11
C GLN A 39 -16.19 4.76 14.16
N ILE A 40 -16.66 3.98 15.13
CA ILE A 40 -17.47 4.46 16.25
C ILE A 40 -16.66 5.44 17.08
N GLN A 41 -15.44 5.09 17.49
CA GLN A 41 -14.56 5.95 18.27
C GLN A 41 -14.33 7.31 17.59
N ALA A 42 -13.92 7.29 16.31
CA ALA A 42 -13.68 8.52 15.56
C ALA A 42 -14.94 9.40 15.45
N LYS A 43 -16.10 8.79 15.16
CA LYS A 43 -17.37 9.51 15.08
C LYS A 43 -17.82 10.05 16.44
N THR A 44 -17.66 9.27 17.51
CA THR A 44 -17.97 9.71 18.88
C THR A 44 -17.12 10.90 19.28
N THR A 45 -15.80 10.87 19.02
CA THR A 45 -14.90 12.01 19.32
C THR A 45 -15.30 13.26 18.53
N ALA A 46 -15.58 13.13 17.23
CA ALA A 46 -16.02 14.24 16.40
C ALA A 46 -17.38 14.82 16.87
N THR A 47 -18.32 13.96 17.23
CA THR A 47 -19.64 14.36 17.76
C THR A 47 -19.50 15.06 19.11
N LYS A 48 -18.66 14.56 20.04
CA LYS A 48 -18.38 15.23 21.32
C LYS A 48 -17.83 16.65 21.13
N LYS A 49 -16.86 16.83 20.22
CA LYS A 49 -16.34 18.16 19.89
C LYS A 49 -17.41 19.10 19.34
N LEU A 50 -18.34 18.57 18.52
CA LEU A 50 -19.45 19.36 17.99
C LEU A 50 -20.45 19.75 19.08
N ILE A 51 -20.76 18.85 20.03
CA ILE A 51 -21.63 19.14 21.18
C ILE A 51 -21.07 20.31 21.98
N ILE A 52 -19.79 20.23 22.39
CA ILE A 52 -19.12 21.31 23.14
C ILE A 52 -19.19 22.65 22.39
N LYS A 53 -19.01 22.63 21.05
CA LYS A 53 -19.12 23.83 20.22
C LYS A 53 -20.55 24.40 20.19
N LEU A 54 -21.55 23.53 20.10
CA LEU A 54 -22.96 23.94 20.07
C LEU A 54 -23.42 24.45 21.43
N GLU A 55 -23.00 23.83 22.54
CA GLU A 55 -23.27 24.31 23.90
C GLU A 55 -22.73 25.73 24.11
N LYS A 56 -21.49 26.01 23.67
CA LYS A 56 -20.93 27.36 23.71
C LYS A 56 -21.72 28.36 22.87
N THR A 57 -22.12 27.96 21.66
CA THR A 57 -22.93 28.80 20.77
C THR A 57 -24.30 29.11 21.40
N LEU A 58 -24.94 28.10 22.01
CA LEU A 58 -26.22 28.24 22.68
C LEU A 58 -26.10 29.20 23.86
N PHE A 59 -25.10 29.01 24.72
CA PHE A 59 -24.84 29.89 25.87
C PHE A 59 -24.69 31.37 25.46
N LEU A 60 -23.92 31.65 24.41
CA LEU A 60 -23.75 33.00 23.87
C LEU A 60 -25.06 33.56 23.31
N ALA A 61 -25.81 32.74 22.58
CA ALA A 61 -27.10 33.12 22.00
C ALA A 61 -28.16 33.37 23.08
N THR A 62 -28.15 32.64 24.19
CA THR A 62 -29.05 32.89 25.33
C THR A 62 -28.73 34.23 26.01
N LYS A 63 -27.45 34.63 26.09
CA LYS A 63 -27.04 35.90 26.73
C LYS A 63 -27.22 37.13 25.85
N LYS A 64 -26.95 37.03 24.53
CA LYS A 64 -26.86 38.18 23.62
C LYS A 64 -27.78 38.09 22.39
N GLY A 65 -28.59 37.03 22.28
CA GLY A 65 -29.30 36.71 21.05
C GLY A 65 -28.36 36.16 19.96
N PHE A 66 -28.95 35.66 18.87
CA PHE A 66 -28.17 35.37 17.67
C PHE A 66 -27.85 36.67 16.91
N PRO A 67 -26.63 36.84 16.38
CA PRO A 67 -26.23 38.09 15.74
C PRO A 67 -27.00 38.39 14.44
N HIS A 68 -27.55 37.38 13.77
CA HIS A 68 -28.37 37.52 12.56
C HIS A 68 -29.12 36.20 12.28
N ILE A 69 -30.16 36.26 11.43
CA ILE A 69 -31.03 35.11 11.12
C ILE A 69 -30.23 33.93 10.53
N GLN A 70 -29.23 34.20 9.68
CA GLN A 70 -28.40 33.15 9.09
C GLN A 70 -27.58 32.39 10.15
N ALA A 71 -27.15 33.04 11.25
CA ALA A 71 -26.46 32.39 12.35
C ALA A 71 -27.40 31.44 13.12
N ARG A 72 -28.65 31.85 13.34
CA ARG A 72 -29.70 31.00 13.95
C ARG A 72 -29.99 29.79 13.07
N ASN A 73 -30.18 29.98 11.77
CA ASN A 73 -30.46 28.90 10.82
C ASN A 73 -29.27 27.92 10.73
N LYS A 74 -28.03 28.43 10.73
CA LYS A 74 -26.81 27.61 10.77
C LYS A 74 -26.74 26.76 12.03
N PHE A 75 -27.05 27.33 13.20
CA PHE A 75 -27.11 26.59 14.47
C PHE A 75 -28.18 25.50 14.44
N HIS A 76 -29.40 25.82 13.96
CA HIS A 76 -30.49 24.86 13.81
C HIS A 76 -30.10 23.68 12.90
N ASN A 77 -29.51 23.97 11.74
CA ASN A 77 -29.03 22.93 10.81
C ASN A 77 -27.94 22.05 11.44
N GLN A 78 -27.05 22.64 12.25
CA GLN A 78 -26.03 21.88 12.99
C GLN A 78 -26.65 20.97 14.06
N LEU A 79 -27.74 21.40 14.71
CA LEU A 79 -28.49 20.60 15.68
C LEU A 79 -29.19 19.41 15.01
N LEU A 80 -29.83 19.61 13.86
CA LEU A 80 -30.40 18.53 13.05
C LEU A 80 -29.32 17.53 12.60
N GLY A 81 -28.18 18.05 12.13
CA GLY A 81 -27.02 17.24 11.78
C GLY A 81 -26.45 16.45 12.98
N LEU A 82 -26.50 17.01 14.19
CA LEU A 82 -26.09 16.33 15.42
C LEU A 82 -27.00 15.12 15.72
N LYS A 83 -28.32 15.28 15.62
CA LYS A 83 -29.29 14.19 15.81
C LYS A 83 -29.01 13.02 14.86
N SER A 84 -28.82 13.30 13.57
CA SER A 84 -28.47 12.28 12.57
C SER A 84 -27.14 11.58 12.89
N LYS A 85 -26.11 12.32 13.34
CA LYS A 85 -24.82 11.75 13.76
C LYS A 85 -24.97 10.79 14.95
N ILE A 86 -25.77 11.16 15.96
CA ILE A 86 -26.03 10.31 17.13
C ILE A 86 -26.75 9.03 16.72
N GLN A 87 -27.80 9.13 15.92
CA GLN A 87 -28.54 7.98 15.39
C GLN A 87 -27.63 7.04 14.59
N LYS A 88 -26.71 7.60 13.78
CA LYS A 88 -25.73 6.81 13.03
C LYS A 88 -24.79 6.06 13.96
N ILE A 89 -24.29 6.70 15.02
CA ILE A 89 -23.44 6.03 16.03
C ILE A 89 -24.21 4.90 16.73
N ALA A 90 -25.46 5.13 17.12
CA ALA A 90 -26.31 4.10 17.73
C ALA A 90 -26.55 2.91 16.80
N SER A 91 -26.83 3.16 15.51
CA SER A 91 -26.93 2.12 14.48
C SER A 91 -25.63 1.30 14.34
N LEU A 92 -24.48 1.97 14.31
CA LEU A 92 -23.18 1.29 14.25
C LEU A 92 -22.91 0.44 15.50
N LYS A 93 -23.24 0.93 16.71
CA LYS A 93 -23.13 0.16 17.95
C LYS A 93 -24.02 -1.08 17.93
N ARG A 94 -25.27 -0.96 17.46
CA ARG A 94 -26.18 -2.12 17.29
C ARG A 94 -25.60 -3.15 16.32
N LYS A 95 -25.06 -2.69 15.18
CA LYS A 95 -24.40 -3.55 14.19
C LYS A 95 -23.17 -4.26 14.78
N LEU A 96 -22.36 -3.55 15.55
CA LEU A 96 -21.20 -4.12 16.23
C LEU A 96 -21.61 -5.19 17.26
N LYS A 97 -22.63 -4.91 18.08
CA LYS A 97 -23.17 -5.86 19.05
C LYS A 97 -23.67 -7.13 18.37
N LYS A 98 -24.48 -6.99 17.30
CA LYS A 98 -24.96 -8.12 16.51
C LYS A 98 -23.79 -8.94 15.96
N LEU A 99 -22.80 -8.29 15.35
CA LEU A 99 -21.64 -8.96 14.76
C LEU A 99 -20.79 -9.71 15.80
N LYS A 100 -20.61 -9.15 17.00
CA LYS A 100 -19.87 -9.82 18.10
C LYS A 100 -20.62 -11.08 18.57
N ASN A 101 -21.94 -10.99 18.73
CA ASN A 101 -22.77 -12.07 19.26
C ASN A 101 -23.07 -13.18 18.25
N THR A 102 -22.99 -12.93 16.94
CA THR A 102 -23.27 -13.96 15.93
C THR A 102 -22.06 -14.88 15.73
N GLU A 103 -22.16 -16.14 16.11
CA GLU A 103 -21.11 -17.13 15.83
C GLU A 103 -21.10 -17.62 14.38
N ARG A 104 -22.29 -17.67 13.75
CA ARG A 104 -22.46 -18.15 12.38
C ARG A 104 -21.71 -17.28 11.37
N LEU A 105 -20.90 -17.94 10.54
CA LEU A 105 -20.23 -17.32 9.40
C LEU A 105 -21.00 -17.65 8.12
N HIS A 106 -21.23 -16.64 7.28
CA HIS A 106 -21.92 -16.82 6.00
C HIS A 106 -20.91 -16.95 4.87
N ILE A 107 -21.14 -17.93 3.99
CA ILE A 107 -20.37 -18.16 2.77
C ILE A 107 -21.34 -18.27 1.60
N CYS A 108 -20.98 -17.66 0.47
CA CYS A 108 -21.73 -17.76 -0.78
C CYS A 108 -20.74 -17.87 -1.93
N PHE A 109 -20.74 -19.02 -2.61
CA PHE A 109 -19.92 -19.21 -3.80
C PHE A 109 -20.55 -18.49 -5.01
N GLY A 110 -19.73 -17.85 -5.85
CA GLY A 110 -20.21 -17.07 -7.00
C GLY A 110 -20.65 -15.63 -6.68
N SER A 111 -20.61 -15.22 -5.41
CA SER A 111 -21.03 -13.93 -4.83
C SER A 111 -22.51 -13.85 -4.42
N SER A 112 -22.75 -13.22 -3.27
CA SER A 112 -24.11 -12.97 -2.76
C SER A 112 -24.91 -12.04 -3.67
N LYS A 113 -24.26 -11.10 -4.36
CA LYS A 113 -24.92 -10.23 -5.34
C LYS A 113 -25.50 -11.07 -6.48
N LEU A 114 -24.69 -11.97 -7.05
CA LEU A 114 -25.15 -12.84 -8.13
C LEU A 114 -26.20 -13.83 -7.65
N PHE A 115 -26.06 -14.39 -6.44
CA PHE A 115 -27.08 -15.26 -5.87
C PHE A 115 -28.43 -14.56 -5.71
N ASN A 116 -28.45 -13.34 -5.18
CA ASN A 116 -29.70 -12.60 -4.98
C ASN A 116 -30.33 -12.08 -6.28
N ALA A 117 -29.56 -12.02 -7.38
CA ALA A 117 -30.08 -11.59 -8.68
C ALA A 117 -31.19 -12.50 -9.23
N GLN A 118 -31.28 -13.75 -8.75
CA GLN A 118 -32.35 -14.68 -9.11
C GLN A 118 -33.75 -14.19 -8.74
N HIS A 119 -33.86 -13.28 -7.76
CA HIS A 119 -35.17 -12.78 -7.31
C HIS A 119 -35.75 -11.71 -8.24
N ASN A 120 -34.90 -10.96 -8.95
CA ASN A 120 -35.30 -9.88 -9.86
C ASN A 120 -34.51 -9.99 -11.19
N LEU A 121 -34.89 -10.94 -12.05
CA LEU A 121 -34.09 -11.29 -13.24
C LEU A 121 -33.93 -10.11 -14.22
N SER A 122 -35.02 -9.45 -14.61
CA SER A 122 -35.02 -8.36 -15.59
C SER A 122 -34.18 -7.17 -15.13
N GLU A 123 -34.32 -6.74 -13.88
CA GLU A 123 -33.50 -5.66 -13.28
C GLU A 123 -32.01 -5.99 -13.26
N ASN A 124 -31.67 -7.28 -13.17
CA ASN A 124 -30.28 -7.75 -13.13
C ASN A 124 -29.75 -8.17 -14.51
N GLY A 125 -30.52 -7.96 -15.58
CA GLY A 125 -30.10 -8.20 -16.96
C GLY A 125 -30.17 -9.66 -17.40
N TYR A 126 -30.97 -10.50 -16.74
CA TYR A 126 -31.21 -11.88 -17.15
C TYR A 126 -32.62 -12.03 -17.74
N LYS A 127 -32.73 -12.73 -18.87
CA LYS A 127 -34.01 -13.03 -19.53
C LYS A 127 -34.72 -14.21 -18.87
N THR A 128 -33.96 -15.21 -18.42
CA THR A 128 -34.50 -16.44 -17.84
C THR A 128 -33.72 -16.89 -16.60
N LEU A 129 -34.35 -17.75 -15.80
CA LEU A 129 -33.69 -18.39 -14.66
C LEU A 129 -32.53 -19.28 -15.10
N ASP A 130 -32.65 -19.93 -16.26
CA ASP A 130 -31.60 -20.79 -16.82
C ASP A 130 -30.35 -19.99 -17.20
N GLU A 131 -30.53 -18.82 -17.84
CA GLU A 131 -29.44 -17.92 -18.17
C GLU A 131 -28.68 -17.47 -16.91
N TRP A 132 -29.41 -17.08 -15.87
CA TRP A 132 -28.83 -16.76 -14.57
C TRP A 132 -28.12 -17.97 -13.94
N SER A 133 -28.75 -19.15 -13.97
CA SER A 133 -28.24 -20.38 -13.39
C SER A 133 -26.91 -20.79 -14.02
N ASP A 134 -26.82 -20.71 -15.35
CA ASP A 134 -25.59 -20.97 -16.08
C ASP A 134 -24.50 -19.95 -15.78
N TYR A 135 -24.85 -18.67 -15.70
CA TYR A 135 -23.91 -17.63 -15.30
C TYR A 135 -23.40 -17.84 -13.86
N TRP A 136 -24.29 -18.20 -12.93
CA TRP A 136 -23.95 -18.49 -11.54
C TRP A 136 -23.07 -19.73 -11.40
N ARG A 137 -23.37 -20.81 -12.13
CA ARG A 137 -22.53 -22.02 -12.20
C ARG A 137 -21.15 -21.71 -12.78
N LYS A 138 -21.09 -20.98 -13.89
CA LYS A 138 -19.83 -20.54 -14.51
C LYS A 138 -18.98 -19.72 -13.54
N LYS A 139 -19.60 -18.80 -12.79
CA LYS A 139 -18.91 -17.97 -11.78
C LYS A 139 -18.39 -18.80 -10.60
N ARG A 140 -19.14 -19.82 -10.19
CA ARG A 140 -18.82 -20.70 -9.07
C ARG A 140 -17.70 -21.70 -9.41
N SER A 141 -17.70 -22.24 -10.62
CA SER A 141 -16.83 -23.36 -11.02
C SER A 141 -15.60 -22.91 -11.83
N GLY A 142 -15.29 -21.62 -11.88
CA GLY A 142 -14.21 -21.05 -12.69
C GLY A 142 -12.81 -21.10 -12.06
N ARG A 143 -12.58 -21.93 -11.02
CA ARG A 143 -11.29 -22.01 -10.32
C ARG A 143 -10.97 -23.43 -9.84
N LEU A 144 -9.72 -23.83 -10.06
CA LEU A 144 -9.10 -25.02 -9.48
C LEU A 144 -7.86 -24.57 -8.68
N PHE A 145 -7.67 -25.13 -7.48
CA PHE A 145 -6.60 -24.74 -6.57
C PHE A 145 -5.92 -25.96 -5.96
N CYS A 146 -4.60 -26.00 -6.01
CA CYS A 146 -3.77 -27.02 -5.38
C CYS A 146 -2.70 -26.33 -4.54
N VAL A 147 -2.74 -26.60 -3.24
CA VAL A 147 -1.73 -26.10 -2.30
C VAL A 147 -0.41 -26.81 -2.54
N GLY A 148 0.67 -26.04 -2.57
CA GLY A 148 2.00 -26.59 -2.79
C GLY A 148 2.47 -27.48 -1.64
N LYS A 149 3.26 -28.50 -1.96
CA LYS A 149 3.99 -29.36 -1.02
C LYS A 149 5.44 -29.52 -1.49
N SER A 150 6.36 -29.72 -0.55
CA SER A 150 7.78 -29.97 -0.87
C SER A 150 7.95 -31.38 -1.45
N GLN A 151 7.74 -31.53 -2.75
CA GLN A 151 7.82 -32.80 -3.48
C GLN A 151 8.00 -32.55 -4.99
N PRO A 152 8.34 -33.56 -5.79
CA PRO A 152 8.50 -33.39 -7.24
C PRO A 152 7.26 -32.80 -7.90
N GLY A 153 7.46 -31.69 -8.61
CA GLY A 153 6.44 -30.89 -9.27
C GLY A 153 5.61 -29.98 -8.36
N GLY A 154 5.92 -29.93 -7.07
CA GLY A 154 5.48 -28.87 -6.14
C GLY A 154 4.05 -28.93 -5.63
N GLY A 155 3.17 -29.81 -6.16
CA GLY A 155 1.77 -29.96 -5.71
C GLY A 155 1.28 -31.42 -5.73
N THR A 156 0.11 -31.70 -5.15
CA THR A 156 -0.43 -33.08 -5.05
C THR A 156 -1.17 -33.49 -6.32
N MET A 157 -2.30 -32.83 -6.61
CA MET A 157 -3.12 -33.10 -7.80
C MET A 157 -2.63 -32.36 -9.04
N MET A 158 -1.93 -31.24 -8.85
CA MET A 158 -1.34 -30.45 -9.92
C MET A 158 0.17 -30.43 -9.71
N LYS A 159 0.93 -30.68 -10.78
CA LYS A 159 2.39 -30.75 -10.74
C LYS A 159 2.99 -30.03 -11.95
N VAL A 160 4.08 -29.30 -11.73
CA VAL A 160 4.79 -28.57 -12.79
C VAL A 160 6.16 -29.21 -13.02
N PHE A 161 6.50 -29.48 -14.27
CA PHE A 161 7.79 -30.03 -14.67
C PHE A 161 8.41 -29.16 -15.78
N PRO A 162 9.74 -28.96 -15.79
CA PRO A 162 10.42 -28.29 -16.89
C PRO A 162 10.41 -29.21 -18.12
N LEU A 163 10.38 -28.61 -19.31
CA LEU A 163 10.60 -29.29 -20.58
C LEU A 163 12.05 -29.09 -21.04
N GLN A 164 12.42 -29.69 -22.17
CA GLN A 164 13.79 -29.61 -22.70
C GLN A 164 14.18 -28.18 -23.12
N GLU A 165 13.22 -27.37 -23.55
CA GLU A 165 13.45 -25.98 -23.94
C GLU A 165 13.32 -25.04 -22.75
N ASP A 166 14.29 -24.13 -22.61
CA ASP A 166 14.35 -23.19 -21.49
C ASP A 166 13.09 -22.33 -21.37
N GLY A 167 12.53 -22.29 -20.16
CA GLY A 167 11.33 -21.52 -19.88
C GLY A 167 10.03 -22.16 -20.38
N LEU A 168 10.07 -23.36 -20.96
CA LEU A 168 8.88 -24.19 -21.21
C LEU A 168 8.65 -25.18 -20.08
N TYR A 169 7.38 -25.32 -19.70
CA TYR A 169 6.96 -26.18 -18.61
C TYR A 169 5.70 -26.95 -18.97
N GLN A 170 5.57 -28.14 -18.36
CA GLN A 170 4.38 -28.97 -18.42
C GLN A 170 3.66 -28.94 -17.06
N LEU A 171 2.38 -28.57 -17.08
CA LEU A 171 1.46 -28.75 -15.97
C LEU A 171 0.71 -30.07 -16.14
N GLN A 172 0.87 -30.97 -15.19
CA GLN A 172 0.11 -32.21 -15.09
C GLN A 172 -0.99 -32.07 -14.04
N VAL A 173 -2.24 -32.32 -14.43
CA VAL A 173 -3.41 -32.33 -13.56
C VAL A 173 -3.93 -33.76 -13.45
N GLN A 174 -3.80 -34.39 -12.28
CA GLN A 174 -4.40 -35.68 -11.98
C GLN A 174 -5.92 -35.53 -11.94
N LEU A 175 -6.68 -36.33 -12.69
CA LEU A 175 -8.14 -36.25 -12.69
C LEU A 175 -8.79 -37.04 -11.54
N PRO A 176 -9.93 -36.59 -11.00
CA PRO A 176 -10.72 -37.37 -10.04
C PRO A 176 -11.20 -38.68 -10.68
N ARG A 177 -11.29 -39.77 -9.89
CA ARG A 177 -11.72 -41.10 -10.37
C ARG A 177 -12.96 -41.08 -11.27
N PRO A 178 -14.06 -40.38 -10.92
CA PRO A 178 -15.26 -40.36 -11.77
C PRO A 178 -15.07 -39.75 -13.16
N LEU A 179 -13.97 -39.02 -13.40
CA LEU A 179 -13.65 -38.40 -14.68
C LEU A 179 -12.60 -39.18 -15.48
N GLN A 180 -11.98 -40.21 -14.87
CA GLN A 180 -10.87 -40.92 -15.50
C GLN A 180 -11.33 -41.79 -16.67
N ASP A 181 -12.51 -42.39 -16.57
CA ASP A 181 -13.07 -43.22 -17.64
C ASP A 181 -13.32 -42.42 -18.92
N LYS A 182 -13.59 -41.12 -18.78
CA LYS A 182 -13.89 -40.23 -19.91
C LYS A 182 -12.67 -39.48 -20.45
N TYR A 183 -11.75 -39.06 -19.59
CA TYR A 183 -10.67 -38.13 -19.96
C TYR A 183 -9.27 -38.67 -19.62
N GLY A 184 -9.16 -39.93 -19.23
CA GLY A 184 -7.92 -40.55 -18.79
C GLY A 184 -7.51 -40.15 -17.38
N GLN A 185 -6.36 -40.65 -16.93
CA GLN A 185 -5.91 -40.43 -15.54
C GLN A 185 -5.42 -39.00 -15.29
N LYS A 186 -4.87 -38.34 -16.30
CA LYS A 186 -4.16 -37.06 -16.19
C LYS A 186 -4.42 -36.19 -17.42
N ILE A 187 -4.50 -34.88 -17.21
CA ILE A 187 -4.42 -33.86 -18.27
C ILE A 187 -3.03 -33.26 -18.22
N GLN A 188 -2.41 -33.06 -19.39
CA GLN A 188 -1.14 -32.37 -19.55
C GLN A 188 -1.35 -31.08 -20.35
N LEU A 189 -0.74 -30.00 -19.88
CA LEU A 189 -0.82 -28.68 -20.51
C LEU A 189 0.59 -28.09 -20.55
N GLU A 190 0.99 -27.57 -21.69
CA GLU A 190 2.27 -26.88 -21.83
C GLU A 190 2.08 -25.37 -21.70
N PHE A 191 3.05 -24.70 -21.08
CA PHE A 191 3.05 -23.25 -20.97
C PHE A 191 4.47 -22.71 -20.91
N SER A 192 4.66 -21.51 -21.48
CA SER A 192 5.92 -20.77 -21.42
C SER A 192 5.89 -19.76 -20.27
N VAL A 193 6.99 -19.65 -19.52
CA VAL A 193 7.23 -18.56 -18.58
C VAL A 193 8.23 -17.60 -19.18
N SER A 194 7.71 -16.52 -19.79
CA SER A 194 8.54 -15.46 -20.35
C SER A 194 9.22 -14.64 -19.24
N ASN A 195 10.52 -14.39 -19.36
CA ASN A 195 11.23 -13.40 -18.57
C ASN A 195 10.65 -12.00 -18.82
N ARG A 196 10.53 -11.17 -17.78
CA ARG A 196 9.96 -9.81 -17.89
C ARG A 196 10.78 -8.79 -17.12
N ASN A 197 11.04 -7.65 -17.75
CA ASN A 197 11.62 -6.43 -17.15
C ASN A 197 12.89 -6.71 -16.31
N GLY A 198 13.87 -7.39 -16.91
CA GLY A 198 15.18 -7.65 -16.32
C GLY A 198 15.19 -8.70 -15.20
N ARG A 199 14.21 -9.62 -15.17
CA ARG A 199 14.25 -10.78 -14.26
C ARG A 199 14.03 -12.08 -15.02
N LEU A 200 14.87 -13.05 -14.66
CA LEU A 200 14.80 -14.43 -15.07
C LEU A 200 13.71 -15.19 -14.28
N ILE A 201 12.43 -14.92 -14.56
CA ILE A 201 11.30 -15.54 -13.83
C ILE A 201 11.28 -17.06 -14.02
N SER A 202 11.74 -17.55 -15.18
CA SER A 202 11.95 -18.99 -15.39
C SER A 202 12.92 -19.56 -14.35
N THR A 203 14.06 -18.90 -14.09
CA THR A 203 15.05 -19.38 -13.12
C THR A 203 14.53 -19.47 -11.69
N ASP A 204 13.56 -18.62 -11.29
CA ASP A 204 12.92 -18.76 -9.98
C ASP A 204 12.07 -20.02 -9.90
N LEU A 205 11.36 -20.36 -10.98
CA LEU A 205 10.57 -21.57 -11.08
C LEU A 205 11.47 -22.80 -11.17
N ASP A 206 12.56 -22.74 -11.93
CA ASP A 206 13.56 -23.80 -12.03
C ASP A 206 14.20 -24.04 -10.66
N TYR A 207 14.60 -22.98 -9.95
CA TYR A 207 15.10 -23.06 -8.59
C TYR A 207 14.08 -23.75 -7.68
N ALA A 208 12.81 -23.36 -7.74
CA ALA A 208 11.77 -23.98 -6.94
C ALA A 208 11.59 -25.46 -7.25
N ILE A 209 11.59 -25.86 -8.51
CA ILE A 209 11.44 -27.25 -8.94
C ILE A 209 12.66 -28.08 -8.50
N ASN A 210 13.86 -27.61 -8.83
CA ASN A 210 15.12 -28.33 -8.57
C ASN A 210 15.41 -28.49 -7.07
N ASN A 211 14.93 -27.56 -6.24
CA ASN A 211 15.10 -27.61 -4.78
C ASN A 211 13.85 -28.12 -4.04
N LEU A 212 12.92 -28.77 -4.74
CA LEU A 212 11.67 -29.34 -4.18
C LEU A 212 10.90 -28.35 -3.32
N LYS A 213 10.89 -27.06 -3.69
CA LYS A 213 10.13 -26.04 -2.99
C LYS A 213 8.64 -26.23 -3.30
N PRO A 214 7.73 -25.96 -2.34
CA PRO A 214 6.29 -25.98 -2.59
C PRO A 214 5.90 -25.04 -3.74
N ILE A 215 5.07 -25.53 -4.67
CA ILE A 215 4.48 -24.73 -5.76
C ILE A 215 2.98 -24.78 -5.61
N THR A 216 2.38 -23.68 -5.17
CA THR A 216 0.92 -23.56 -5.12
C THR A 216 0.41 -23.17 -6.50
N ILE A 217 -0.54 -23.95 -7.03
CA ILE A 217 -1.04 -23.83 -8.40
C ILE A 217 -2.51 -23.42 -8.34
N SER A 218 -2.87 -22.32 -9.01
CA SER A 218 -4.25 -21.89 -9.18
C SER A 218 -4.54 -21.75 -10.67
N ILE A 219 -5.48 -22.55 -11.17
CA ILE A 219 -6.05 -22.39 -12.50
C ILE A 219 -7.36 -21.64 -12.34
N PHE A 220 -7.55 -20.54 -13.07
CA PHE A 220 -8.78 -19.76 -12.95
C PHE A 220 -9.14 -19.04 -14.22
N ARG A 221 -10.44 -18.84 -14.40
CA ARG A 221 -11.02 -18.16 -15.55
C ARG A 221 -11.12 -16.67 -15.29
N ARG A 222 -10.83 -15.85 -16.30
CA ARG A 222 -11.01 -14.39 -16.25
C ARG A 222 -12.08 -13.95 -17.24
N GLU A 223 -13.28 -13.71 -16.74
CA GLU A 223 -14.43 -13.24 -17.54
C GLU A 223 -14.14 -11.97 -18.35
N HIS A 224 -13.49 -10.99 -17.73
CA HIS A 224 -13.12 -9.72 -18.38
C HIS A 224 -12.02 -9.87 -19.46
N LYS A 225 -11.50 -11.08 -19.70
CA LYS A 225 -10.50 -11.38 -20.72
C LYS A 225 -10.99 -12.50 -21.64
N GLN A 226 -12.19 -12.33 -22.21
CA GLN A 226 -12.80 -13.28 -23.14
C GLN A 226 -12.93 -14.69 -22.55
N ASP A 227 -13.18 -14.78 -21.24
CA ASP A 227 -13.29 -16.06 -20.52
C ASP A 227 -12.05 -16.98 -20.63
N ASN A 228 -10.87 -16.42 -20.91
CA ASN A 228 -9.62 -17.17 -20.98
C ASN A 228 -9.21 -17.76 -19.62
N TRP A 229 -8.55 -18.93 -19.67
CA TRP A 229 -7.97 -19.61 -18.52
C TRP A 229 -6.54 -19.14 -18.25
N TYR A 230 -6.22 -19.00 -16.96
CA TYR A 230 -4.91 -18.55 -16.50
C TYR A 230 -4.38 -19.51 -15.44
N ILE A 231 -3.09 -19.80 -15.52
CA ILE A 231 -2.34 -20.52 -14.50
C ILE A 231 -1.58 -19.48 -13.67
N HIS A 232 -1.70 -19.57 -12.34
CA HIS A 232 -0.91 -18.80 -11.42
C HIS A 232 -0.14 -19.73 -10.49
N LEU A 233 1.17 -19.56 -10.50
CA LEU A 233 2.12 -20.30 -9.69
C LEU A 233 2.63 -19.38 -8.58
N SER A 234 2.53 -19.86 -7.34
CA SER A 234 3.12 -19.19 -6.18
C SER A 234 4.16 -20.12 -5.57
N THR A 235 5.41 -19.66 -5.52
CA THR A 235 6.52 -20.45 -4.97
C THR A 235 7.58 -19.55 -4.34
N TYR A 236 8.65 -20.17 -3.85
CA TYR A 236 9.79 -19.51 -3.24
C TYR A 236 10.71 -18.94 -4.30
N VAL A 237 11.19 -17.73 -4.02
CA VAL A 237 12.21 -17.05 -4.79
C VAL A 237 13.52 -17.18 -4.03
N ALA A 238 14.62 -17.48 -4.71
CA ALA A 238 15.93 -17.47 -4.09
C ALA A 238 16.25 -16.06 -3.57
N GLU A 239 16.76 -15.96 -2.34
CA GLU A 239 17.21 -14.67 -1.82
C GLU A 239 18.45 -14.22 -2.60
N ILE A 240 18.39 -13.00 -3.11
CA ILE A 240 19.51 -12.38 -3.83
C ILE A 240 20.36 -11.64 -2.79
N PRO A 241 21.69 -11.90 -2.72
CA PRO A 241 22.56 -11.21 -1.79
C PRO A 241 22.58 -9.71 -2.09
N VAL A 242 22.86 -8.90 -1.08
CA VAL A 242 22.98 -7.45 -1.23
C VAL A 242 24.42 -7.13 -1.63
N PHE A 243 24.61 -6.57 -2.82
CA PHE A 243 25.94 -6.18 -3.34
C PHE A 243 26.04 -4.66 -3.54
N HIS A 244 24.96 -3.98 -3.91
CA HIS A 244 24.94 -2.52 -3.98
C HIS A 244 24.64 -1.93 -2.61
N THR A 245 25.69 -1.49 -1.92
CA THR A 245 25.62 -1.04 -0.51
C THR A 245 26.06 0.41 -0.37
N ARG A 246 25.78 0.99 0.80
CA ARG A 246 26.21 2.35 1.12
C ARG A 246 27.73 2.54 1.23
N LYS A 247 28.51 1.45 1.21
CA LYS A 247 29.98 1.54 1.19
C LYS A 247 30.48 2.23 -0.07
N ASN A 248 29.74 2.10 -1.16
CA ASN A 248 30.07 2.74 -2.43
C ASN A 248 29.62 4.19 -2.40
N CYS A 249 28.31 4.43 -2.41
CA CYS A 249 27.65 5.76 -2.37
C CYS A 249 26.17 5.56 -1.99
N CYS A 250 25.33 6.60 -2.11
CA CYS A 250 23.89 6.46 -1.87
C CYS A 250 23.00 7.35 -2.74
N LEU A 251 21.91 6.79 -3.27
CA LEU A 251 20.78 7.52 -3.82
C LEU A 251 19.80 7.88 -2.71
N GLY A 252 19.76 9.15 -2.33
CA GLY A 252 18.70 9.67 -1.46
C GLY A 252 17.42 9.94 -2.24
N ILE A 253 16.28 9.60 -1.65
CA ILE A 253 14.97 9.79 -2.28
C ILE A 253 14.03 10.55 -1.35
N ASP A 254 13.51 11.67 -1.84
CA ASP A 254 12.40 12.41 -1.24
C ASP A 254 11.10 12.15 -2.01
N PHE A 255 10.02 11.86 -1.28
CA PHE A 255 8.73 11.49 -1.87
C PHE A 255 7.73 12.62 -1.69
N ASN A 256 7.44 13.34 -2.77
CA ASN A 256 6.47 14.43 -2.81
C ASN A 256 5.13 13.95 -3.36
N ALA A 257 4.11 14.81 -3.36
CA ALA A 257 2.73 14.44 -3.71
C ALA A 257 2.53 14.13 -5.20
N ASP A 258 3.39 14.71 -6.04
CA ASP A 258 3.33 14.73 -7.50
C ASP A 258 4.70 14.52 -8.15
N SER A 259 5.75 14.29 -7.35
CA SER A 259 7.08 13.96 -7.84
C SER A 259 7.86 13.08 -6.86
N ILE A 260 8.90 12.43 -7.38
CA ILE A 260 9.93 11.76 -6.59
C ILE A 260 11.26 12.44 -6.92
N SER A 261 11.89 13.05 -5.92
CA SER A 261 13.21 13.66 -6.09
C SER A 261 14.27 12.64 -5.74
N VAL A 262 15.24 12.47 -6.63
CA VAL A 262 16.35 11.53 -6.52
C VAL A 262 17.65 12.33 -6.53
N THR A 263 18.52 12.09 -5.56
CA THR A 263 19.84 12.70 -5.50
C THR A 263 20.89 11.64 -5.22
N TYR A 264 21.85 11.49 -6.12
CA TYR A 264 23.03 10.65 -5.91
C TYR A 264 24.06 11.41 -5.08
N VAL A 265 24.47 10.79 -3.99
CA VAL A 265 25.36 11.33 -2.98
C VAL A 265 26.60 10.47 -2.94
N LYS A 266 27.74 11.08 -3.25
CA LYS A 266 29.05 10.45 -3.16
C LYS A 266 29.42 10.15 -1.71
N TRP A 267 30.46 9.34 -1.49
CA TRP A 267 30.99 9.01 -0.17
C TRP A 267 31.42 10.26 0.65
N ASP A 268 31.88 11.31 -0.02
CA ASP A 268 32.23 12.63 0.57
C ASP A 268 30.99 13.49 0.88
N GLY A 269 29.82 13.03 0.43
CA GLY A 269 28.54 13.67 0.58
C GLY A 269 28.23 14.77 -0.44
N ASN A 270 29.06 14.92 -1.48
CA ASN A 270 28.78 15.80 -2.60
C ASN A 270 27.79 15.17 -3.59
N ILE A 271 27.13 16.03 -4.37
CA ILE A 271 26.19 15.61 -5.40
C ILE A 271 26.97 15.33 -6.68
N GLU A 272 26.60 14.27 -7.39
CA GLU A 272 27.07 14.01 -8.75
C GLU A 272 25.92 13.78 -9.73
N TYR A 273 24.74 13.38 -9.25
CA TYR A 273 23.55 13.26 -10.09
C TYR A 273 22.28 13.67 -9.32
N LEU A 274 21.32 14.26 -10.03
CA LEU A 274 19.99 14.58 -9.52
C LEU A 274 18.95 14.32 -10.60
N GLU A 275 17.76 13.89 -10.19
CA GLU A 275 16.62 13.71 -11.07
C GLU A 275 15.31 14.02 -10.31
N GLU A 276 14.36 14.68 -10.98
CA GLU A 276 13.02 14.91 -10.47
C GLU A 276 12.02 14.14 -11.34
N ILE A 277 11.48 13.03 -10.82
CA ILE A 277 10.56 12.17 -11.55
C ILE A 277 9.13 12.58 -11.24
N ALA A 278 8.53 13.40 -12.11
CA ALA A 278 7.15 13.86 -11.96
C ALA A 278 6.13 12.75 -12.28
N TYR A 279 5.02 12.73 -11.55
CA TYR A 279 3.91 11.80 -11.79
C TYR A 279 2.55 12.45 -11.52
N LYS A 280 1.51 12.02 -12.25
CA LYS A 280 0.15 12.53 -12.10
C LYS A 280 -0.87 11.40 -12.02
N TRP A 281 -1.77 11.50 -11.05
CA TRP A 281 -2.82 10.49 -10.80
C TRP A 281 -4.20 10.83 -11.36
N LYS A 282 -4.38 12.07 -11.85
CA LYS A 282 -5.67 12.55 -12.34
C LYS A 282 -6.14 11.64 -13.48
N ASN A 283 -7.42 11.26 -13.45
CA ASN A 283 -8.08 10.38 -14.44
C ASN A 283 -7.48 8.96 -14.59
N GLN A 284 -6.68 8.50 -13.62
CA GLN A 284 -6.12 7.14 -13.64
C GLN A 284 -6.82 6.21 -12.65
N THR A 285 -7.05 4.97 -13.08
CA THR A 285 -7.51 3.85 -12.23
C THR A 285 -6.42 3.44 -11.24
N THR A 286 -6.79 2.79 -10.13
CA THR A 286 -5.82 2.27 -9.14
C THR A 286 -4.77 1.35 -9.78
N GLY A 287 -5.17 0.54 -10.76
CA GLY A 287 -4.25 -0.35 -11.48
C GLY A 287 -3.23 0.42 -12.32
N GLN A 288 -3.67 1.43 -13.07
CA GLN A 288 -2.77 2.30 -13.84
C GLN A 288 -1.77 3.00 -12.94
N ARG A 289 -2.23 3.59 -11.82
CA ARG A 289 -1.34 4.24 -10.84
C ARG A 289 -0.27 3.29 -10.31
N GLN A 290 -0.65 2.04 -10.01
CA GLN A 290 0.29 1.01 -9.54
C GLN A 290 1.33 0.65 -10.60
N THR A 291 0.93 0.53 -11.86
CA THR A 291 1.86 0.30 -12.96
C THR A 291 2.83 1.47 -13.11
N SER A 292 2.34 2.71 -13.15
CA SER A 292 3.19 3.89 -13.28
C SER A 292 4.19 4.00 -12.12
N MET A 293 3.73 3.80 -10.87
CA MET A 293 4.62 3.80 -9.70
C MET A 293 5.69 2.70 -9.78
N ARG A 294 5.33 1.50 -10.27
CA ARG A 294 6.31 0.42 -10.48
C ARG A 294 7.34 0.78 -11.55
N ASN A 295 6.94 1.46 -12.61
CA ASN A 295 7.88 1.90 -13.65
C ASN A 295 8.88 2.93 -13.10
N ILE A 296 8.39 3.91 -12.33
CA ILE A 296 9.26 4.89 -11.63
C ILE A 296 10.24 4.17 -10.70
N VAL A 297 9.76 3.20 -9.91
CA VAL A 297 10.64 2.40 -9.05
C VAL A 297 11.66 1.59 -9.85
N CYS A 298 11.30 1.08 -11.04
CA CYS A 298 12.27 0.40 -11.90
C CYS A 298 13.37 1.35 -12.35
N GLN A 299 13.03 2.58 -12.72
CA GLN A 299 14.01 3.62 -13.06
C GLN A 299 14.93 3.94 -11.88
N VAL A 300 14.36 4.14 -10.68
CA VAL A 300 15.14 4.43 -9.46
C VAL A 300 16.11 3.29 -9.13
N VAL A 301 15.67 2.04 -9.19
CA VAL A 301 16.55 0.89 -8.91
C VAL A 301 17.60 0.72 -10.01
N PHE A 302 17.24 0.99 -11.27
CA PHE A 302 18.21 0.99 -12.36
C PHE A 302 19.32 2.02 -12.14
N LEU A 303 18.99 3.23 -11.65
CA LEU A 303 20.01 4.21 -11.26
C LEU A 303 20.90 3.68 -10.13
N ALA A 304 20.33 2.96 -9.15
CA ALA A 304 21.10 2.40 -8.05
C ALA A 304 22.07 1.31 -8.51
N GLU A 305 21.66 0.47 -9.46
CA GLU A 305 22.53 -0.50 -10.11
C GLU A 305 23.63 0.18 -10.93
N PHE A 306 23.26 1.19 -11.74
CA PHE A 306 24.20 1.95 -12.56
C PHE A 306 25.30 2.64 -11.73
N PHE A 307 24.93 3.25 -10.60
CA PHE A 307 25.87 3.87 -9.68
C PHE A 307 26.42 2.91 -8.61
N GLU A 308 26.06 1.63 -8.69
CA GLU A 308 26.44 0.57 -7.75
C GLU A 308 26.24 0.93 -6.26
N CYS A 309 25.15 1.62 -5.92
CA CYS A 309 24.99 2.27 -4.64
C CYS A 309 23.72 1.84 -3.87
N ALA A 310 23.66 2.16 -2.57
CA ALA A 310 22.45 1.95 -1.78
C ALA A 310 21.36 2.99 -2.09
N ILE A 311 20.11 2.65 -1.78
CA ILE A 311 18.98 3.58 -1.82
C ILE A 311 18.59 3.99 -0.39
N ALA A 312 18.41 5.27 -0.14
CA ALA A 312 17.92 5.81 1.13
C ALA A 312 16.55 6.45 0.98
N ILE A 313 15.63 6.06 1.88
CA ILE A 313 14.28 6.61 2.00
C ILE A 313 13.99 7.00 3.45
N GLU A 314 13.02 7.89 3.65
CA GLU A 314 12.54 8.20 4.99
C GLU A 314 11.73 7.08 5.65
N SER A 315 11.99 6.87 6.95
CA SER A 315 11.20 6.01 7.84
C SER A 315 9.92 6.71 8.33
N LEU A 316 9.03 7.11 7.42
CA LEU A 316 7.70 7.63 7.79
C LEU A 316 6.81 6.51 8.35
N ASP A 317 6.16 6.74 9.48
CA ASP A 317 5.22 5.82 10.10
C ASP A 317 3.77 6.31 9.87
N PHE A 318 3.06 5.71 8.92
CA PHE A 318 1.72 6.18 8.50
C PHE A 318 0.56 5.54 9.27
N THR A 319 0.86 4.64 10.20
CA THR A 319 -0.14 3.97 11.06
C THR A 319 -1.00 4.98 11.82
N LYS A 320 -0.42 6.11 12.26
CA LYS A 320 -1.12 7.18 13.01
C LYS A 320 -1.93 8.15 12.14
N LYS A 321 -1.59 8.35 10.86
CA LYS A 321 -2.26 9.36 9.99
C LYS A 321 -3.52 8.83 9.27
N LYS A 322 -3.65 7.51 9.06
CA LYS A 322 -4.84 6.91 8.42
C LYS A 322 -6.15 7.13 9.18
N SER A 323 -6.11 7.39 10.49
CA SER A 323 -7.31 7.53 11.34
C SER A 323 -7.88 8.95 11.39
N ILE A 324 -7.13 9.97 10.96
CA ILE A 324 -7.45 11.40 11.16
C ILE A 324 -8.08 12.06 9.92
N ALA A 325 -8.03 11.42 8.74
CA ALA A 325 -8.49 11.94 7.45
C ALA A 325 -10.04 12.03 7.30
N ARG A 326 -10.77 12.59 8.27
CA ARG A 326 -12.24 12.67 8.29
C ARG A 326 -12.81 14.04 8.65
N SER A 327 -12.15 15.13 8.25
CA SER A 327 -12.73 16.47 8.31
C SER A 327 -12.14 17.35 7.22
N GLU A 328 -13.04 17.91 6.38
CA GLU A 328 -12.83 18.75 5.18
C GLU A 328 -12.57 17.99 3.86
N GLU A 329 -13.58 17.96 2.98
CA GLU A 329 -13.71 17.08 1.81
C GLU A 329 -12.61 17.25 0.74
N GLY A 330 -11.98 18.43 0.63
CA GLY A 330 -10.92 18.69 -0.36
C GLY A 330 -9.49 18.34 0.10
N LYS A 331 -9.09 18.74 1.32
CA LYS A 331 -7.76 18.43 1.88
C LYS A 331 -7.60 16.94 2.16
N VAL A 332 -8.66 16.30 2.65
CA VAL A 332 -8.70 14.86 2.93
C VAL A 332 -8.44 14.02 1.68
N TYR A 333 -8.98 14.43 0.54
CA TYR A 333 -8.79 13.70 -0.72
C TYR A 333 -7.32 13.72 -1.16
N ASN A 334 -6.68 14.90 -1.12
CA ASN A 334 -5.27 15.04 -1.46
C ASN A 334 -4.36 14.29 -0.46
N GLU A 335 -4.61 14.39 0.84
CA GLU A 335 -3.86 13.64 1.85
C GLU A 335 -4.00 12.12 1.68
N MET A 336 -5.20 11.64 1.35
CA MET A 336 -5.45 10.22 1.06
C MET A 336 -4.68 9.76 -0.17
N LEU A 337 -4.65 10.57 -1.24
CA LEU A 337 -3.87 10.27 -2.45
C LEU A 337 -2.38 10.20 -2.15
N VAL A 338 -1.85 11.13 -1.36
CA VAL A 338 -0.45 11.11 -0.93
C VAL A 338 -0.15 9.83 -0.15
N LEU A 339 -0.96 9.49 0.86
CA LEU A 339 -0.78 8.27 1.66
C LEU A 339 -0.84 6.98 0.83
N LEU A 340 -1.73 6.93 -0.17
CA LEU A 340 -1.82 5.80 -1.09
C LEU A 340 -0.55 5.69 -1.93
N SER A 341 -0.09 6.81 -2.48
CA SER A 341 1.08 6.88 -3.35
C SER A 341 2.36 6.49 -2.61
N THR A 342 2.55 6.98 -1.39
CA THR A 342 3.71 6.60 -0.57
C THR A 342 3.69 5.12 -0.19
N GLY A 343 2.51 4.56 0.09
CA GLY A 343 2.37 3.12 0.34
C GLY A 343 2.74 2.29 -0.90
N MET A 344 2.27 2.70 -2.08
CA MET A 344 2.59 2.03 -3.34
C MET A 344 4.08 2.10 -3.67
N PHE A 345 4.71 3.28 -3.51
CA PHE A 345 6.15 3.47 -3.70
C PHE A 345 6.96 2.55 -2.80
N ARG A 346 6.63 2.50 -1.50
CA ARG A 346 7.39 1.70 -0.51
C ARG A 346 7.37 0.21 -0.73
N GLU A 347 6.20 -0.34 -1.04
CA GLU A 347 6.09 -1.76 -1.34
C GLU A 347 6.83 -2.10 -2.64
N ALA A 348 6.71 -1.23 -3.65
CA ALA A 348 7.40 -1.40 -4.91
C ALA A 348 8.92 -1.30 -4.76
N ILE A 349 9.45 -0.27 -4.10
CA ILE A 349 10.90 -0.06 -3.91
C ILE A 349 11.50 -1.17 -3.06
N LEU A 350 10.85 -1.58 -1.96
CA LEU A 350 11.30 -2.70 -1.15
C LEU A 350 11.38 -4.00 -1.95
N SER A 351 10.33 -4.30 -2.72
CA SER A 351 10.29 -5.50 -3.56
C SER A 351 11.34 -5.45 -4.67
N ARG A 352 11.53 -4.29 -5.32
CA ARG A 352 12.48 -4.14 -6.42
C ARG A 352 13.91 -4.14 -5.90
N SER A 353 14.26 -3.39 -4.86
CA SER A 353 15.62 -3.38 -4.29
C SER A 353 16.08 -4.79 -3.88
N ARG A 354 15.22 -5.58 -3.22
CA ARG A 354 15.52 -6.99 -2.88
C ARG A 354 15.78 -7.87 -4.09
N ARG A 355 15.09 -7.62 -5.20
CA ARG A 355 15.23 -8.41 -6.43
C ARG A 355 16.49 -8.10 -7.22
N PHE A 356 17.17 -6.99 -6.90
CA PHE A 356 18.34 -6.51 -7.63
C PHE A 356 19.54 -6.36 -6.68
N GLY A 357 19.50 -6.95 -5.49
CA GLY A 357 20.61 -6.89 -4.52
C GLY A 357 20.98 -5.47 -4.07
N VAL A 358 20.02 -4.54 -4.11
CA VAL A 358 20.23 -3.14 -3.68
C VAL A 358 19.85 -2.97 -2.22
N GLU A 359 20.77 -2.42 -1.42
CA GLU A 359 20.53 -2.08 -0.03
C GLU A 359 19.51 -0.94 0.07
N LEU A 360 18.41 -1.16 0.79
CA LEU A 360 17.41 -0.13 1.08
C LEU A 360 17.52 0.34 2.53
N ILE A 361 18.03 1.55 2.72
CA ILE A 361 18.27 2.18 4.02
C ILE A 361 17.09 3.08 4.38
N LYS A 362 16.57 2.88 5.59
CA LYS A 362 15.55 3.76 6.17
C LYS A 362 16.21 4.74 7.13
N VAL A 363 16.07 6.03 6.87
CA VAL A 363 16.61 7.09 7.73
C VAL A 363 15.52 7.77 8.54
N ASN A 364 15.89 8.38 9.66
CA ASN A 364 14.96 9.22 10.42
C ASN A 364 14.51 10.41 9.54
N PRO A 365 13.21 10.76 9.46
CA PRO A 365 12.72 11.92 8.68
C PRO A 365 12.95 13.28 9.38
N ALA A 366 13.51 13.32 10.59
CA ALA A 366 13.62 14.54 11.37
C ALA A 366 14.39 15.64 10.61
N PHE A 367 13.66 16.73 10.32
CA PHE A 367 14.15 17.98 9.75
C PHE A 367 14.80 17.87 8.36
N THR A 368 14.67 16.75 7.65
CA THR A 368 15.28 16.52 6.31
C THR A 368 15.00 17.66 5.34
N SER A 369 13.73 18.08 5.21
CA SER A 369 13.34 19.19 4.35
C SER A 369 13.93 20.52 4.80
N VAL A 370 13.87 20.84 6.11
CA VAL A 370 14.38 22.12 6.65
C VAL A 370 15.89 22.24 6.46
N ILE A 371 16.62 21.16 6.75
CA ILE A 371 18.06 21.07 6.53
C ILE A 371 18.38 21.24 5.05
N GLY A 372 17.66 20.54 4.17
CA GLY A 372 17.83 20.65 2.72
C GLY A 372 17.68 22.08 2.23
N MET A 373 16.61 22.76 2.64
CA MET A 373 16.34 24.14 2.27
C MET A 373 17.42 25.12 2.74
N ILE A 374 17.94 24.96 3.96
CA ILE A 374 18.91 25.89 4.54
C ILE A 374 20.34 25.61 4.07
N ASN A 375 20.78 24.35 4.11
CA ASN A 375 22.17 24.00 3.83
C ASN A 375 22.46 23.86 2.33
N TYR A 376 21.46 23.46 1.53
CA TYR A 376 21.73 22.93 0.18
C TYR A 376 20.98 23.60 -0.96
N MET A 377 19.75 24.09 -0.77
CA MET A 377 19.02 24.75 -1.87
C MET A 377 19.78 25.92 -2.47
N GLY A 378 20.17 26.90 -1.66
CA GLY A 378 20.93 28.05 -2.16
C GLY A 378 22.36 27.71 -2.57
N LYS A 379 22.98 26.70 -1.93
CA LYS A 379 24.37 26.29 -2.21
C LYS A 379 24.52 25.62 -3.57
N TYR A 380 23.57 24.76 -3.93
CA TYR A 380 23.65 23.91 -5.12
C TYR A 380 22.55 24.23 -6.16
N GLY A 381 21.75 25.28 -5.94
CA GLY A 381 20.64 25.64 -6.84
C GLY A 381 19.52 24.60 -6.89
N LEU A 382 19.32 23.85 -5.80
CA LEU A 382 18.38 22.73 -5.76
C LEU A 382 16.94 23.19 -5.50
N ASN A 383 15.98 22.40 -5.97
CA ASN A 383 14.61 22.48 -5.49
C ASN A 383 14.51 21.89 -4.06
N SER A 384 13.39 22.12 -3.38
CA SER A 384 13.22 21.64 -2.00
C SER A 384 13.27 20.13 -1.85
N GLY A 385 12.78 19.38 -2.85
CA GLY A 385 12.73 17.91 -2.83
C GLY A 385 14.10 17.28 -3.04
N THR A 386 14.83 17.68 -4.08
CA THR A 386 16.23 17.25 -4.34
C THR A 386 17.17 17.64 -3.21
N ALA A 387 16.95 18.79 -2.56
CA ALA A 387 17.69 19.17 -1.36
C ALA A 387 17.36 18.29 -0.15
N ALA A 388 16.09 17.88 0.03
CA ALA A 388 15.72 16.92 1.06
C ALA A 388 16.28 15.51 0.77
N ALA A 389 16.23 15.08 -0.49
CA ALA A 389 16.80 13.84 -0.98
C ALA A 389 18.31 13.77 -0.73
N LEU A 390 19.04 14.88 -0.94
CA LEU A 390 20.46 14.98 -0.57
C LEU A 390 20.69 14.71 0.92
N VAL A 391 19.90 15.33 1.80
CA VAL A 391 20.01 15.12 3.26
C VAL A 391 19.72 13.66 3.61
N ILE A 392 18.74 13.05 2.96
CA ILE A 392 18.38 11.63 3.15
C ILE A 392 19.56 10.72 2.77
N GLY A 393 20.18 10.94 1.60
CA GLY A 393 21.35 10.19 1.15
C GLY A 393 22.57 10.38 2.06
N ARG A 394 22.90 11.64 2.40
CA ARG A 394 23.99 11.97 3.34
C ARG A 394 23.79 11.32 4.71
N ARG A 395 22.56 11.30 5.22
CA ARG A 395 22.21 10.65 6.49
C ARG A 395 22.40 9.13 6.44
N ALA A 396 22.11 8.49 5.30
CA ALA A 396 22.35 7.05 5.12
C ALA A 396 23.85 6.70 5.11
N LEU A 397 24.67 7.62 4.59
CA LEU A 397 26.14 7.60 4.64
C LEU A 397 26.72 7.99 6.02
N LYS A 398 25.86 8.24 7.03
CA LYS A 398 26.23 8.68 8.39
C LYS A 398 26.94 10.04 8.44
N LEU A 399 26.69 10.91 7.47
CA LEU A 399 27.17 12.29 7.49
C LEU A 399 26.24 13.16 8.35
N SER A 400 26.84 14.00 9.21
CA SER A 400 26.11 14.92 10.11
C SER A 400 25.78 16.24 9.42
N GLU A 401 24.62 16.80 9.75
CA GLU A 401 24.15 18.08 9.23
C GLU A 401 24.07 19.12 10.34
N LYS A 402 25.09 19.98 10.41
CA LYS A 402 25.13 21.09 11.36
C LYS A 402 24.33 22.27 10.84
N ILE A 403 23.72 23.00 11.75
CA ILE A 403 23.10 24.29 11.48
C ILE A 403 24.19 25.31 11.12
N PRO A 404 23.94 26.25 10.18
CA PRO A 404 24.88 27.34 9.90
C PRO A 404 25.24 28.14 11.17
N GLN A 405 26.53 28.46 11.33
CA GLN A 405 27.05 29.14 12.53
C GLN A 405 26.29 30.42 12.87
N CYS A 406 25.88 31.19 11.85
CA CYS A 406 25.16 32.45 12.03
C CYS A 406 23.69 32.29 12.49
N LEU A 407 23.21 31.06 12.66
CA LEU A 407 21.92 30.74 13.25
C LEU A 407 22.05 30.11 14.65
N LEU A 408 23.27 29.77 15.10
CA LEU A 408 23.51 29.26 16.45
C LEU A 408 23.35 30.37 17.49
N ARG A 409 22.73 30.03 18.63
CA ARG A 409 22.64 30.91 19.80
C ARG A 409 23.63 30.47 20.88
N LEU A 410 23.97 31.35 21.81
CA LEU A 410 24.81 31.00 22.97
C LEU A 410 24.21 29.84 23.79
N GLU A 411 22.87 29.79 23.90
CA GLU A 411 22.14 28.71 24.57
C GLU A 411 22.19 27.35 23.85
N ASP A 412 22.74 27.30 22.63
CA ASP A 412 22.81 26.09 21.79
C ASP A 412 24.13 25.34 21.94
N VAL A 413 25.16 25.94 22.56
CA VAL A 413 26.56 25.46 22.58
C VAL A 413 26.72 24.05 23.17
N ASN A 414 25.81 23.61 24.04
CA ASN A 414 25.83 22.27 24.66
C ASN A 414 24.63 21.38 24.26
N LYS A 415 23.84 21.79 23.26
CA LYS A 415 22.65 21.05 22.81
C LYS A 415 22.98 20.21 21.58
N HIS A 416 22.34 19.06 21.46
CA HIS A 416 22.40 18.22 20.26
C HIS A 416 21.86 18.97 19.03
N ASP A 417 22.44 18.75 17.84
CA ASP A 417 22.09 19.44 16.58
C ASP A 417 20.58 19.44 16.28
N TRP A 418 19.88 18.35 16.62
CA TRP A 418 18.42 18.26 16.42
C TRP A 418 17.62 19.27 17.24
N SER A 419 18.13 19.70 18.40
CA SER A 419 17.50 20.76 19.18
C SER A 419 17.61 22.10 18.46
N HIS A 420 18.75 22.37 17.82
CA HIS A 420 18.94 23.59 17.03
C HIS A 420 18.01 23.59 15.81
N TRP A 421 17.98 22.47 15.06
CA TRP A 421 17.07 22.32 13.92
C TRP A 421 15.60 22.39 14.31
N ARG A 422 15.23 21.89 15.50
CA ARG A 422 13.87 22.03 16.03
C ARG A 422 13.50 23.50 16.24
N ARG A 423 14.41 24.31 16.78
CA ARG A 423 14.19 25.75 16.99
C ARG A 423 13.95 26.46 15.66
N VAL A 424 14.80 26.22 14.66
CA VAL A 424 14.66 26.79 13.31
C VAL A 424 13.34 26.36 12.66
N ALA A 425 13.02 25.07 12.70
CA ALA A 425 11.77 24.56 12.16
C ALA A 425 10.53 25.18 12.84
N SER A 426 10.61 25.40 14.16
CA SER A 426 9.54 26.03 14.94
C SER A 426 9.36 27.49 14.56
N PHE A 427 10.46 28.23 14.36
CA PHE A 427 10.44 29.62 13.92
C PHE A 427 9.83 29.79 12.52
N ILE A 428 10.25 28.96 11.56
CA ILE A 428 9.71 28.93 10.19
C ILE A 428 8.19 28.70 10.22
N LYS A 429 7.76 27.75 11.05
CA LYS A 429 6.34 27.41 11.21
C LYS A 429 5.54 28.54 11.86
N LEU A 430 6.08 29.17 12.89
CA LEU A 430 5.43 30.27 13.62
C LEU A 430 5.20 31.48 12.70
N HIS A 431 6.20 31.86 11.92
CA HIS A 431 6.18 33.01 11.03
C HIS A 431 5.63 32.71 9.62
N ARG A 432 5.18 31.47 9.38
CA ARG A 432 4.62 31.01 8.10
C ARG A 432 5.51 31.31 6.89
N ILE A 433 6.82 31.16 7.07
CA ILE A 433 7.81 31.43 6.03
C ILE A 433 7.61 30.42 4.89
N LEU A 434 7.48 30.94 3.66
CA LEU A 434 7.32 30.13 2.46
C LEU A 434 8.65 29.47 2.08
N TRP A 435 8.58 28.26 1.51
CA TRP A 435 9.77 27.51 1.10
C TRP A 435 10.60 28.25 0.04
N THR A 436 9.94 29.01 -0.85
CA THR A 436 10.61 29.85 -1.85
C THR A 436 11.49 30.93 -1.22
N GLN A 437 11.08 31.47 -0.06
CA GLN A 437 11.86 32.48 0.66
C GLN A 437 13.14 31.88 1.25
N LEU A 438 13.14 30.58 1.59
CA LEU A 438 14.29 29.90 2.17
C LEU A 438 15.44 29.69 1.16
N PHE A 439 15.24 29.94 -0.13
CA PHE A 439 16.35 30.03 -1.08
C PHE A 439 17.33 31.16 -0.69
N GLN A 440 16.82 32.26 -0.13
CA GLN A 440 17.60 33.35 0.48
C GLN A 440 17.43 33.36 2.02
N TRP A 441 17.48 32.18 2.66
CA TRP A 441 17.18 32.02 4.08
C TRP A 441 17.92 32.99 5.00
N ARG A 442 19.13 33.45 4.64
CA ARG A 442 19.91 34.40 5.46
C ARG A 442 19.14 35.67 5.74
N LYS A 443 18.47 36.24 4.72
CA LYS A 443 17.63 37.44 4.84
C LYS A 443 16.32 37.12 5.56
N THR A 444 15.73 35.96 5.24
CA THR A 444 14.42 35.55 5.75
C THR A 444 14.45 35.19 7.25
N LEU A 445 15.59 34.73 7.74
CA LEU A 445 15.77 34.28 9.12
C LEU A 445 16.55 35.28 9.98
N GLU A 446 16.75 36.54 9.55
CA GLU A 446 17.46 37.54 10.37
C GLU A 446 16.81 37.70 11.76
N GLY A 447 15.48 37.68 11.84
CA GLY A 447 14.72 37.76 13.11
C GLY A 447 14.85 36.53 14.02
N ILE A 448 15.41 35.41 13.57
CA ILE A 448 15.70 34.27 14.45
C ILE A 448 16.92 34.54 15.35
N ARG A 449 17.70 35.58 15.03
CA ARG A 449 18.86 36.01 15.80
C ARG A 449 18.48 36.91 16.98
N SER A 450 17.28 37.49 16.97
CA SER A 450 16.80 38.32 18.08
C SER A 450 16.62 37.47 19.34
N PRO A 451 17.05 37.98 20.52
CA PRO A 451 17.10 37.23 21.77
C PRO A 451 15.83 36.43 22.06
#